data_AF-K1SZ59-F1
#
_entry.id   AF-K1SZ59-F1
#
_cell.length_a   1.000
_cell.length_b   1.000
_cell.length_c   1.000
_cell.angle_alpha   90.00
_cell.angle_beta   90.00
_cell.angle_gamma   90.00
#
_symmetry.space_group_name_H-M   'P 1'
#
loop_
_entity.id
_entity.type
_entity.pdbx_description
1 polymer ?
#
loop_
_entity_poly.entity_id
_entity_poly.type
_entity_poly.pdbx_seq_one_letter_code
_entity_poly.pdbx_strand_id
1 'polypeptide(L)'
;MGNLLAYSGTATKIRGMRRKLLTAKDFQHLASLTSVSDAIGFLKTKSAYAGIFANSNENSLHRGEIEKMLTNAIYTDFQSIYRFATIHQRKILDL
;
A
#
# COMPACT_ATOMS: atom_id res chain seq x y z
N MET A 1 28.30 9.30 13.03
CA MET A 1 27.95 8.74 11.70
C MET A 1 27.25 7.37 11.73
N GLY A 2 27.21 6.61 12.85
CA GLY A 2 26.57 5.28 12.88
C GLY A 2 25.04 5.24 12.69
N ASN A 3 24.31 6.25 13.16
CA ASN A 3 22.84 6.27 13.04
C ASN A 3 22.37 6.46 11.59
N LEU A 4 23.04 7.27 10.77
CA LEU A 4 22.61 7.49 9.37
C LEU A 4 22.67 6.20 8.54
N LEU A 5 23.74 5.42 8.71
CA LEU A 5 23.88 4.11 8.07
C LEU A 5 22.86 3.11 8.61
N ALA A 6 22.59 3.13 9.92
CA ALA A 6 21.60 2.24 10.53
C ALA A 6 20.22 2.38 9.85
N TYR A 7 19.71 3.60 9.64
CA TYR A 7 18.36 3.81 9.08
C TYR A 7 18.30 3.84 7.53
N SER A 8 19.45 3.85 6.85
CA SER A 8 19.51 3.98 5.38
C SER A 8 18.76 2.85 4.64
N GLY A 9 18.86 1.61 5.13
CA GLY A 9 18.14 0.46 4.57
C GLY A 9 16.62 0.61 4.71
N THR A 10 16.14 0.98 5.90
CA THR A 10 14.71 1.17 6.19
C THR A 10 14.15 2.34 5.38
N ALA A 11 14.89 3.45 5.27
CA ALA A 11 14.52 4.58 4.42
C ALA A 11 14.44 4.20 2.94
N THR A 12 15.36 3.37 2.45
CA THR A 12 15.36 2.89 1.05
C THR A 12 14.18 1.97 0.79
N LYS A 13 13.84 1.06 1.72
CA LYS A 13 12.64 0.22 1.63
C LYS A 13 11.37 1.07 1.57
N ILE A 14 11.20 2.03 2.48
CA ILE A 14 10.05 2.94 2.50
C ILE A 14 9.96 3.72 1.18
N ARG A 15 11.09 4.22 0.66
CA ARG A 15 11.14 4.91 -0.64
C ARG A 15 10.70 3.98 -1.79
N GLY A 16 11.13 2.73 -1.77
CA GLY A 16 10.72 1.71 -2.74
C GLY A 16 9.20 1.42 -2.69
N MET A 17 8.62 1.34 -1.49
CA MET A 17 7.18 1.16 -1.30
C MET A 17 6.40 2.39 -1.79
N ARG A 18 6.86 3.60 -1.42
CA ARG A 18 6.23 4.87 -1.82
C ARG A 18 6.13 5.04 -3.35
N ARG A 19 7.09 4.51 -4.12
CA ARG A 19 7.06 4.56 -5.59
C ARG A 19 5.89 3.79 -6.22
N LYS A 20 5.30 2.85 -5.48
CA LYS A 20 4.15 2.05 -5.97
C LYS A 20 2.80 2.71 -5.67
N LEU A 21 2.79 3.79 -4.89
CA LEU A 21 1.56 4.52 -4.58
C LEU A 21 1.00 5.20 -5.82
N LEU A 22 -0.30 5.45 -5.79
CA LEU A 22 -1.01 6.18 -6.83
C LEU A 22 -0.43 7.57 -7.02
N THR A 23 -0.29 7.97 -8.27
CA THR A 23 0.12 9.32 -8.66
C THR A 23 -1.11 10.24 -8.75
N ALA A 24 -0.89 11.55 -8.84
CA ALA A 24 -1.97 12.50 -9.06
C ALA A 24 -2.80 12.19 -10.33
N LYS A 25 -2.15 11.71 -11.40
CA LYS A 25 -2.83 11.29 -12.63
C LYS A 25 -3.71 10.06 -12.41
N ASP A 26 -3.27 9.13 -11.57
CA ASP A 26 -4.06 7.95 -11.24
C ASP A 26 -5.31 8.34 -10.44
N PHE A 27 -5.21 9.31 -9.54
CA PHE A 27 -6.37 9.86 -8.83
C PHE A 27 -7.34 10.60 -9.77
N GLN A 28 -6.82 11.37 -10.73
CA GLN A 28 -7.67 12.01 -11.75
C GLN A 28 -8.41 10.97 -12.60
N HIS A 29 -7.72 9.91 -13.01
CA HIS A 29 -8.34 8.79 -13.73
C HIS A 29 -9.42 8.11 -12.86
N LEU A 30 -9.12 7.78 -11.61
CA LEU A 30 -10.10 7.21 -10.67
C LEU A 30 -11.34 8.10 -10.50
N ALA A 31 -11.15 9.42 -10.40
CA ALA A 31 -12.26 10.37 -10.27
C ALA A 31 -13.14 10.48 -11.54
N SER A 32 -12.62 10.07 -12.69
CA SER A 32 -13.39 10.03 -13.96
C SER A 32 -14.21 8.75 -14.15
N LEU A 33 -13.98 7.73 -13.32
CA LEU A 33 -14.70 6.45 -13.41
C LEU A 33 -16.10 6.58 -12.81
N THR A 34 -17.06 5.92 -13.43
CA THR A 34 -18.49 5.99 -13.06
C THR A 34 -18.94 4.84 -12.17
N SER A 35 -18.16 3.76 -12.10
CA SER A 35 -18.46 2.57 -11.29
C SER A 35 -17.34 2.21 -10.32
N VAL A 36 -17.73 1.67 -9.17
CA VAL A 36 -16.81 1.10 -8.19
C VAL A 36 -16.07 -0.12 -8.75
N SER A 37 -16.74 -0.94 -9.58
CA SER A 37 -16.10 -2.08 -10.26
C SER A 37 -14.96 -1.63 -11.16
N ASP A 38 -15.16 -0.56 -11.93
CA ASP A 38 -14.12 -0.02 -12.83
C ASP A 38 -12.93 0.52 -12.03
N ALA A 39 -13.20 1.14 -10.88
CA ALA A 39 -12.15 1.59 -9.97
C ALA A 39 -11.31 0.42 -9.43
N ILE A 40 -11.93 -0.71 -9.06
CA ILE A 40 -11.20 -1.91 -8.65
C ILE A 40 -10.41 -2.50 -9.81
N GLY A 41 -11.02 -2.60 -10.99
CA GLY A 41 -10.35 -3.08 -12.21
C GLY A 41 -9.08 -2.26 -12.50
N PHE A 42 -9.17 -0.93 -12.40
CA PHE A 42 -8.00 -0.05 -12.50
C PHE A 42 -6.98 -0.29 -11.38
N LEU A 43 -7.41 -0.38 -10.12
CA LEU A 43 -6.50 -0.64 -9.00
C LEU A 43 -5.74 -1.96 -9.16
N LYS A 44 -6.37 -3.01 -9.70
CA LYS A 44 -5.70 -4.29 -9.99
C LYS A 44 -4.53 -4.15 -10.98
N THR A 45 -4.57 -3.17 -11.88
CA THR A 45 -3.43 -2.90 -12.79
C THR A 45 -2.21 -2.34 -12.07
N LYS A 46 -2.38 -1.82 -10.85
CA LYS A 46 -1.32 -1.20 -10.06
C LYS A 46 -0.66 -2.24 -9.16
N SER A 47 0.66 -2.37 -9.27
CA SER A 47 1.43 -3.38 -8.52
C SER A 47 1.26 -3.34 -7.00
N ALA A 48 0.97 -2.18 -6.40
CA ALA A 48 0.66 -2.07 -4.97
C ALA A 48 -0.67 -2.72 -4.57
N TYR A 49 -1.64 -2.77 -5.48
CA TYR A 49 -3.02 -3.18 -5.19
C TYR A 49 -3.41 -4.50 -5.88
N ALA A 50 -2.66 -4.92 -6.90
CA ALA A 50 -2.86 -6.17 -7.62
C ALA A 50 -2.98 -7.38 -6.67
N GLY A 51 -2.07 -7.47 -5.69
CA GLY A 51 -2.10 -8.57 -4.70
C GLY A 51 -3.27 -8.50 -3.72
N ILE A 52 -3.79 -7.31 -3.43
CA ILE A 52 -4.92 -7.12 -2.50
C ILE A 52 -6.20 -7.70 -3.11
N PHE A 53 -6.43 -7.44 -4.40
CA PHE A 53 -7.66 -7.80 -5.09
C PHE A 53 -7.54 -9.05 -5.98
N ALA A 54 -6.41 -9.76 -5.97
CA ALA A 54 -6.15 -10.88 -6.87
C ALA A 54 -7.23 -11.97 -6.85
N ASN A 55 -7.79 -12.24 -5.66
CA ASN A 55 -8.80 -13.29 -5.46
C ASN A 55 -10.24 -12.75 -5.40
N SER A 56 -10.45 -11.47 -5.71
CA SER A 56 -11.75 -10.82 -5.56
C SER A 56 -12.39 -10.55 -6.91
N ASN A 57 -13.68 -10.86 -7.03
CA ASN A 57 -14.47 -10.48 -8.19
C ASN A 57 -14.92 -9.01 -8.04
N GLU A 58 -14.56 -8.16 -9.00
CA GLU A 58 -14.86 -6.72 -8.99
C GLU A 58 -16.36 -6.44 -8.89
N ASN A 59 -17.19 -7.29 -9.50
CA ASN A 59 -18.63 -7.10 -9.58
C ASN A 59 -19.39 -7.51 -8.32
N SER A 60 -18.74 -8.24 -7.39
CA SER A 60 -19.35 -8.68 -6.14
C SER A 60 -18.88 -7.87 -4.93
N LEU A 61 -17.87 -7.01 -5.10
CA LEU A 61 -17.28 -6.26 -4.00
C LEU A 61 -18.11 -5.01 -3.70
N HIS A 62 -18.56 -4.90 -2.45
CA HIS A 62 -19.20 -3.68 -1.97
C HIS A 62 -18.18 -2.68 -1.44
N ARG A 63 -18.54 -1.38 -1.47
CA ARG A 63 -17.71 -0.27 -0.96
C ARG A 63 -17.08 -0.56 0.40
N GLY A 64 -17.87 -1.07 1.34
CA GLY A 64 -17.39 -1.36 2.70
C GLY A 64 -16.37 -2.50 2.77
N GLU A 65 -16.44 -3.48 1.87
CA GLU A 65 -15.44 -4.56 1.79
C GLU A 65 -14.13 -4.05 1.22
N ILE A 66 -14.21 -3.21 0.18
CA ILE A 66 -13.05 -2.55 -0.43
C ILE A 66 -12.32 -1.70 0.59
N GLU A 67 -13.05 -0.87 1.36
CA GLU A 67 -12.45 -0.05 2.42
C GLU A 67 -11.74 -0.89 3.48
N LYS A 68 -12.34 -2.03 3.89
CA LYS A 68 -11.69 -2.97 4.81
C LYS A 68 -10.41 -3.56 4.22
N MET A 69 -10.44 -3.98 2.96
CA MET A 69 -9.27 -4.53 2.27
C MET A 69 -8.15 -3.49 2.13
N LEU A 70 -8.47 -2.26 1.76
CA LEU A 70 -7.52 -1.16 1.69
C LEU A 70 -6.94 -0.81 3.07
N THR A 71 -7.76 -0.84 4.11
CA THR A 71 -7.30 -0.65 5.49
C THR A 71 -6.35 -1.77 5.92
N ASN A 72 -6.68 -3.02 5.60
CA ASN A 72 -5.80 -4.18 5.83
C ASN A 72 -4.48 -4.08 5.07
N ALA A 73 -4.47 -3.46 3.89
CA ALA A 73 -3.25 -3.23 3.13
C ALA A 73 -2.29 -2.28 3.86
N ILE A 74 -2.80 -1.24 4.54
CA ILE A 74 -1.98 -0.35 5.36
C ILE A 74 -1.29 -1.14 6.47
N TYR A 75 -2.02 -2.02 7.16
CA TYR A 75 -1.42 -2.89 8.19
C TYR A 75 -0.38 -3.85 7.61
N THR A 76 -0.63 -4.41 6.42
CA THR A 76 0.31 -5.31 5.73
C THR A 76 1.60 -4.59 5.33
N ASP A 77 1.49 -3.37 4.81
CA ASP A 77 2.63 -2.53 4.47
C ASP A 77 3.43 -2.13 5.71
N PHE A 78 2.74 -1.74 6.78
CA PHE A 78 3.39 -1.45 8.05
C PHE A 78 4.12 -2.68 8.60
N GLN A 79 3.48 -3.86 8.61
CA GLN A 79 4.11 -5.11 9.03
C GLN A 79 5.34 -5.45 8.18
N SER A 80 5.31 -5.17 6.88
CA SER A 80 6.48 -5.34 5.99
C SER A 80 7.64 -4.44 6.41
N ILE A 81 7.38 -3.18 6.78
CA ILE A 81 8.39 -2.25 7.30
C ILE A 81 8.91 -2.73 8.66
N TYR A 82 8.01 -3.08 9.58
CA TYR A 82 8.34 -3.54 10.93
C TYR A 82 9.22 -4.80 10.94
N ARG A 83 8.89 -5.78 10.08
CA ARG A 83 9.67 -7.02 9.94
C ARG A 83 11.06 -6.78 9.36
N PHE A 84 11.21 -5.78 8.48
CA PHE A 84 12.49 -5.39 7.92
C PHE A 84 13.37 -4.60 8.91
N ALA A 85 12.75 -3.82 9.79
CA ALA A 85 13.44 -3.04 10.80
C ALA A 85 14.13 -3.94 11.85
N THR A 86 15.30 -3.51 12.31
CA THR A 86 16.01 -4.18 13.42
C THR A 86 15.33 -3.90 14.76
N ILE A 87 15.66 -4.66 15.80
CA ILE A 87 15.10 -4.50 17.16
C ILE A 87 15.24 -3.06 17.67
N HIS A 88 16.39 -2.42 17.42
CA HIS A 88 16.59 -1.02 17.82
C HIS A 88 15.70 -0.04 17.06
N GLN A 89 15.45 -0.28 15.77
CA GLN A 89 14.63 0.58 14.92
C GLN A 89 13.14 0.42 15.19
N ARG A 90 12.72 -0.78 15.60
CA ARG A 90 11.32 -1.07 15.97
C ARG A 90 10.83 -0.20 17.11
N LYS A 91 11.71 0.21 18.02
CA LYS A 91 11.36 1.15 19.11
C LYS A 91 10.78 2.49 18.62
N ILE A 92 11.08 2.92 17.39
CA ILE A 92 10.51 4.13 16.78
C ILE A 92 9.16 3.83 16.10
N LEU A 93 8.94 2.57 15.72
CA LEU A 93 7.75 2.09 15.03
C LEU A 93 6.70 1.53 16.00
N ASP A 94 7.08 1.16 17.22
CA ASP A 94 6.17 0.76 18.28
C ASP A 94 5.30 2.00 18.64
N LEU A 95 4.03 1.96 18.21
CA LEU A 95 2.99 2.97 18.43
C LEU A 95 2.36 2.83 19.81
#